data_AF-A0A8I1U7A1-F1
#
_entry.id   AF-A0A8I1U7A1-F1
#
_cell.length_a   1.000
_cell.length_b   1.000
_cell.length_c   1.000
_cell.angle_alpha   90.00
_cell.angle_beta   90.00
_cell.angle_gamma   90.00
#
_symmetry.space_group_name_H-M   'P 1'
#
loop_
_entity.id
_entity.type
_entity.pdbx_description
1 polymer ?
#
loop_
_entity_poly.entity_id
_entity_poly.type
_entity_poly.pdbx_seq_one_letter_code
_entity_poly.pdbx_strand_id
1 'polypeptide(L)'
;PELFCELLIHKSIDAFHQAKIIQSAQKDVIFFDRCILEGINYFKNLGIDKYDHLIGELRYYPTIFMAPPWKEIYHNDEERQHSFESALNEYEQISKFYPNCGYQIIKLPKVNVKERVKFMISILAG
;
A
#
# COMPACT_ATOMS: atom_id res chain seq x y z
N PRO A 1 4.36 15.94 -7.86
CA PRO A 1 4.17 14.90 -6.82
C PRO A 1 2.95 15.15 -5.91
N GLU A 2 2.76 16.40 -5.46
CA GLU A 2 1.65 16.76 -4.56
C GLU A 2 0.26 16.45 -5.15
N LEU A 3 -0.06 16.95 -6.36
CA LEU A 3 -1.35 16.66 -7.00
C LEU A 3 -1.61 15.15 -7.17
N PHE A 4 -0.56 14.37 -7.43
CA PHE A 4 -0.68 12.90 -7.49
C PHE A 4 -1.05 12.32 -6.13
N CYS A 5 -0.42 12.77 -5.05
CA CYS A 5 -0.72 12.29 -3.69
C CYS A 5 -2.10 12.74 -3.22
N GLU A 6 -2.53 13.95 -3.57
CA GLU A 6 -3.92 14.41 -3.35
C GLU A 6 -4.93 13.49 -4.04
N LEU A 7 -4.70 13.20 -5.33
CA LEU A 7 -5.56 12.29 -6.09
C LEU A 7 -5.53 10.86 -5.53
N LEU A 8 -4.38 10.38 -5.07
CA LEU A 8 -4.26 9.08 -4.40
C LEU A 8 -5.10 9.04 -3.13
N ILE A 9 -5.07 10.09 -2.31
CA ILE A 9 -5.88 10.19 -1.09
C ILE A 9 -7.37 10.16 -1.43
N HIS A 10 -7.83 11.03 -2.34
CA HIS A 10 -9.23 11.06 -2.73
C HIS A 10 -9.72 9.72 -3.30
N LYS A 11 -8.97 9.12 -4.23
CA LYS A 11 -9.31 7.81 -4.78
C LYS A 11 -9.30 6.70 -3.73
N SER A 12 -8.39 6.77 -2.75
CA SER A 12 -8.33 5.79 -1.66
C SER A 12 -9.54 5.89 -0.73
N ILE A 13 -10.03 7.11 -0.46
CA ILE A 13 -11.25 7.34 0.32
C ILE A 13 -12.46 6.73 -0.40
N ASP A 14 -12.61 7.03 -1.70
CA ASP A 14 -13.72 6.51 -2.50
C ASP A 14 -13.70 4.97 -2.57
N ALA A 15 -12.53 4.39 -2.84
CA ALA A 15 -12.36 2.94 -2.89
C ALA A 15 -12.66 2.28 -1.53
N PHE A 16 -12.26 2.92 -0.42
CA PHE A 16 -12.53 2.41 0.92
C PHE A 16 -14.04 2.37 1.22
N HIS A 17 -14.76 3.45 0.92
CA HIS A 17 -16.22 3.48 1.13
C HIS A 17 -16.95 2.47 0.25
N GLN A 18 -16.55 2.33 -1.03
CA GLN A 18 -17.12 1.32 -1.91
C GLN A 18 -16.88 -0.10 -1.39
N ALA A 19 -15.67 -0.39 -0.91
CA ALA A 19 -15.35 -1.68 -0.33
C ALA A 19 -16.18 -1.99 0.93
N LYS A 20 -16.46 -0.99 1.77
CA LYS A 20 -17.34 -1.17 2.94
C LYS A 20 -18.76 -1.56 2.54
N ILE A 21 -19.29 -0.95 1.47
CA ILE A 21 -20.61 -1.31 0.93
C ILE A 21 -20.59 -2.77 0.45
N ILE A 22 -19.63 -3.15 -0.39
CA ILE A 22 -19.51 -4.52 -0.92
C ILE A 22 -19.35 -5.54 0.21
N GLN A 23 -18.43 -5.28 1.15
CA GLN A 23 -18.14 -6.18 2.26
C GLN A 23 -19.36 -6.40 3.16
N SER A 24 -20.16 -5.36 3.41
CA SER A 24 -21.40 -5.49 4.20
C SER A 24 -22.44 -6.40 3.54
N ALA A 25 -22.40 -6.54 2.22
CA ALA A 25 -23.28 -7.41 1.46
C ALA A 25 -22.75 -8.85 1.29
N GLN A 26 -21.44 -9.03 1.10
CA GLN A 26 -20.87 -10.30 0.62
C GLN A 26 -19.85 -10.97 1.57
N LYS A 27 -19.39 -10.28 2.64
CA LYS A 27 -18.38 -10.76 3.61
C LYS A 27 -17.05 -11.28 3.02
N ASP A 28 -16.79 -11.06 1.74
CA ASP A 28 -15.56 -11.47 1.08
C ASP A 28 -14.36 -10.58 1.44
N VAL A 29 -13.16 -11.14 1.22
CA VAL A 29 -11.90 -10.40 1.33
C VAL A 29 -11.76 -9.49 0.11
N ILE A 30 -11.48 -8.20 0.37
CA ILE A 30 -11.23 -7.20 -0.67
C ILE A 30 -9.75 -6.84 -0.64
N PHE A 31 -9.07 -7.00 -1.78
CA PHE A 31 -7.69 -6.59 -1.97
C PHE A 31 -7.63 -5.18 -2.52
N PHE A 32 -6.76 -4.36 -1.94
CA PHE A 32 -6.45 -3.03 -2.43
C PHE A 32 -5.04 -3.04 -3.01
N ASP A 33 -4.88 -2.43 -4.18
CA ASP A 33 -3.57 -2.04 -4.69
C ASP A 33 -3.28 -0.62 -4.19
N ARG A 34 -2.36 -0.51 -3.23
CA ARG A 34 -2.07 0.67 -2.39
C ARG A 34 -3.16 1.02 -1.38
N CYS A 35 -2.82 1.94 -0.47
CA CYS A 35 -3.76 2.51 0.49
C CYS A 35 -3.52 4.00 0.73
N ILE A 36 -4.43 4.63 1.47
CA ILE A 36 -4.37 6.07 1.78
C ILE A 36 -3.07 6.50 2.46
N LEU A 37 -2.42 5.59 3.21
CA LEU A 37 -1.21 5.90 3.98
C LEU A 37 -0.03 6.33 3.10
N GLU A 38 0.03 5.89 1.84
CA GLU A 38 1.10 6.32 0.92
C GLU A 38 1.02 7.82 0.63
N GLY A 39 -0.19 8.35 0.39
CA GLY A 39 -0.41 9.78 0.21
C GLY A 39 -0.16 10.57 1.50
N ILE A 40 -0.56 10.04 2.65
CA ILE A 40 -0.32 10.68 3.95
C ILE A 40 1.19 10.74 4.26
N ASN A 41 1.93 9.66 3.98
CA ASN A 41 3.39 9.61 4.16
C ASN A 41 4.10 10.71 3.35
N TYR A 42 3.63 10.99 2.13
CA TYR A 42 4.16 12.09 1.32
C TYR A 42 4.02 13.45 2.03
N PHE A 43 2.84 13.80 2.55
CA PHE A 43 2.64 15.06 3.25
C PHE A 43 3.41 15.13 4.58
N LYS A 44 3.49 14.01 5.31
CA LYS A 44 4.33 13.94 6.52
C LYS A 44 5.81 14.18 6.24
N ASN A 45 6.33 13.65 5.14
CA ASN A 45 7.72 13.91 4.72
C ASN A 45 7.96 15.40 4.40
N LEU A 46 6.91 16.18 4.11
CA LEU A 46 6.97 17.63 3.95
C LEU A 46 6.74 18.41 5.26
N GLY A 47 6.51 17.71 6.38
CA GLY A 47 6.14 18.33 7.66
C GLY A 47 4.72 18.87 7.70
N ILE A 48 3.82 18.31 6.87
CA ILE A 48 2.43 18.75 6.73
C ILE A 48 1.50 17.63 7.25
N ASP A 49 0.84 17.86 8.38
CA ASP A 49 -0.05 16.87 9.03
C ASP A 49 -1.52 16.97 8.55
N LYS A 50 -1.72 17.39 7.29
CA LYS A 50 -3.04 17.72 6.71
C LYS A 50 -4.07 16.57 6.79
N TYR A 51 -3.59 15.32 6.73
CA TYR A 51 -4.42 14.14 6.56
C TYR A 51 -4.32 13.12 7.70
N ASP A 52 -3.68 13.48 8.81
CA ASP A 52 -3.38 12.57 9.92
C ASP A 52 -4.62 11.92 10.54
N HIS A 53 -5.73 12.66 10.61
CA HIS A 53 -7.01 12.15 11.11
C HIS A 53 -7.47 10.88 10.37
N LEU A 54 -7.17 10.77 9.07
CA LEU A 54 -7.57 9.64 8.24
C LEU A 54 -6.87 8.33 8.61
N ILE A 55 -5.70 8.37 9.27
CA ILE A 55 -4.97 7.17 9.72
C ILE A 55 -5.82 6.34 10.70
N GLY A 56 -6.59 7.02 11.54
CA GLY A 56 -7.48 6.39 12.53
C GLY A 56 -8.87 6.09 12.00
N GLU A 57 -9.38 6.92 11.08
CA GLU A 57 -10.75 6.81 10.57
C GLU A 57 -10.89 5.74 9.48
N LEU A 58 -9.92 5.64 8.56
CA LEU A 58 -9.97 4.75 7.40
C LEU A 58 -9.03 3.55 7.60
N ARG A 59 -9.44 2.65 8.50
CA ARG A 59 -8.65 1.48 8.88
C ARG A 59 -8.83 0.32 7.90
N TYR A 60 -7.72 -0.07 7.28
CA TYR A 60 -7.60 -1.29 6.48
C TYR A 60 -7.33 -2.50 7.38
N TYR A 61 -7.23 -3.68 6.76
CA TYR A 61 -6.78 -4.88 7.45
C TYR A 61 -5.38 -4.66 8.07
N PRO A 62 -5.09 -5.15 9.30
CA PRO A 62 -3.84 -4.85 10.00
C PRO A 62 -2.58 -5.30 9.27
N THR A 63 -2.70 -6.28 8.38
CA THR A 63 -1.58 -6.86 7.62
C THR A 63 -1.50 -6.26 6.22
N ILE A 64 -0.32 -5.78 5.86
CA ILE A 64 0.01 -5.26 4.51
C ILE A 64 1.00 -6.19 3.84
N PHE A 65 0.67 -6.66 2.65
CA PHE A 65 1.62 -7.36 1.79
C PHE A 65 2.42 -6.35 0.98
N MET A 66 3.74 -6.39 1.09
CA MET A 66 4.62 -5.45 0.41
C MET A 66 5.63 -6.18 -0.47
N ALA A 67 5.70 -5.81 -1.75
CA ALA A 67 6.71 -6.33 -2.67
C ALA A 67 8.01 -5.51 -2.56
N PRO A 68 9.14 -6.12 -2.14
CA PRO A 68 10.44 -5.45 -2.24
C PRO A 68 10.80 -5.14 -3.69
N PRO A 69 11.51 -4.02 -3.96
CA PRO A 69 12.09 -3.77 -5.28
C PRO A 69 13.26 -4.74 -5.49
N TRP A 70 13.01 -5.85 -6.17
CA TRP A 70 14.03 -6.84 -6.48
C TRP A 70 14.83 -6.43 -7.70
N LYS A 71 16.11 -6.11 -7.51
CA LYS A 71 17.00 -5.63 -8.58
C LYS A 71 17.03 -6.55 -9.80
N GLU A 72 16.89 -7.86 -9.61
CA GLU A 72 17.00 -8.86 -10.68
C GLU A 72 15.82 -8.87 -11.65
N ILE A 73 14.66 -8.34 -11.22
CA ILE A 73 13.45 -8.25 -12.06
C ILE A 73 12.97 -6.81 -12.21
N TYR A 74 13.69 -5.84 -11.66
CA TYR A 74 13.41 -4.42 -11.81
C TYR A 74 13.92 -3.95 -13.16
N HIS A 75 13.00 -3.49 -14.00
CA HIS A 75 13.30 -2.86 -15.27
C HIS A 75 12.32 -1.71 -15.46
N ASN A 76 12.77 -0.68 -16.15
CA ASN A 76 11.91 0.41 -16.54
C ASN A 76 11.02 -0.04 -17.70
N ASP A 77 9.75 0.35 -17.62
CA ASP A 77 8.73 0.13 -18.65
C ASP A 77 7.82 1.37 -18.71
N GLU A 78 6.77 1.36 -19.53
CA GLU A 78 5.87 2.51 -19.68
C GLU A 78 5.20 2.92 -18.35
N GLU A 79 5.01 1.97 -17.44
CA GLU A 79 4.41 2.16 -16.12
C GLU A 79 5.47 2.45 -15.04
N ARG A 80 6.65 1.81 -15.10
CA ARG A 80 7.77 1.96 -14.15
C ARG A 80 8.84 2.87 -14.72
N GLN A 81 8.68 4.17 -14.51
CA GLN A 81 9.59 5.19 -15.05
C GLN A 81 10.70 5.61 -14.07
N HIS A 82 10.61 5.23 -12.80
CA HIS A 82 11.58 5.63 -11.76
C HIS A 82 12.84 4.76 -11.75
N SER A 83 13.98 5.33 -11.33
CA SER A 83 15.19 4.53 -11.13
C SER A 83 15.00 3.50 -10.01
N PHE A 84 15.81 2.44 -10.05
CA PHE A 84 15.83 1.44 -8.98
C PHE A 84 16.12 2.07 -7.61
N GLU A 85 17.04 3.03 -7.54
CA GLU A 85 17.39 3.74 -6.31
C GLU A 85 16.20 4.56 -5.77
N SER A 86 15.44 5.21 -6.66
CA SER A 86 14.23 5.94 -6.27
C SER A 86 13.18 5.00 -5.70
N ALA A 87 12.94 3.85 -6.33
CA ALA A 87 11.99 2.85 -5.84
C ALA A 87 12.44 2.20 -4.53
N LEU A 88 13.74 1.98 -4.35
CA LEU A 88 14.30 1.48 -3.10
C LEU A 88 14.11 2.48 -1.96
N ASN A 89 14.41 3.76 -2.20
CA ASN A 89 14.21 4.81 -1.21
C ASN A 89 12.72 4.97 -0.83
N GLU A 90 11.81 4.95 -1.81
CA GLU A 90 10.37 5.00 -1.55
C GLU A 90 9.90 3.79 -0.73
N TYR A 91 10.32 2.58 -1.12
CA TYR A 91 10.04 1.35 -0.38
C TYR A 91 10.51 1.43 1.07
N GLU A 92 11.74 1.91 1.32
CA GLU A 92 12.29 2.02 2.66
C GLU A 92 11.50 3.01 3.53
N GLN A 93 11.16 4.18 2.98
CA GLN A 93 10.38 5.20 3.69
C GLN A 93 9.00 4.65 4.08
N ILE A 94 8.27 4.08 3.11
CA ILE A 94 6.93 3.56 3.33
C ILE A 94 6.97 2.35 4.29
N SER A 95 7.99 1.48 4.20
CA SER A 95 8.15 0.33 5.09
C SER A 95 8.37 0.72 6.57
N LYS A 96 8.91 1.91 6.82
CA LYS A 96 9.06 2.48 8.17
C LYS A 96 7.77 3.16 8.64
N PHE A 97 6.97 3.69 7.71
CA PHE A 97 5.76 4.44 8.02
C PHE A 97 4.58 3.57 8.45
N TYR A 98 4.33 2.45 7.76
CA TYR A 98 3.20 1.55 8.07
C TYR A 98 3.20 1.06 9.55
N PRO A 99 4.32 0.59 10.13
CA PRO A 99 4.37 0.18 11.53
C PRO A 99 4.00 1.31 12.51
N ASN A 100 4.40 2.55 12.21
CA ASN A 100 4.06 3.71 13.04
C ASN A 100 2.55 4.01 13.02
N CYS A 101 1.83 3.52 12.02
CA CYS A 101 0.37 3.61 11.91
C CYS A 101 -0.36 2.37 12.50
N GLY A 102 0.38 1.43 13.09
CA GLY A 102 -0.16 0.20 13.69
C GLY A 102 -0.47 -0.90 12.67
N TYR A 103 0.28 -0.98 11.57
CA TYR A 103 0.16 -2.04 10.58
C TYR A 103 1.38 -2.97 10.61
N GLN A 104 1.15 -4.27 10.40
CA GLN A 104 2.19 -5.26 10.23
C GLN A 104 2.50 -5.46 8.75
N ILE A 105 3.78 -5.36 8.39
CA ILE A 105 4.22 -5.64 7.02
C ILE A 105 4.62 -7.10 6.88
N ILE A 106 4.10 -7.76 5.84
CA ILE A 106 4.60 -9.03 5.33
C ILE A 106 5.25 -8.79 3.98
N LYS A 107 6.57 -9.02 3.92
CA LYS A 107 7.32 -8.93 2.67
C LYS A 107 6.98 -10.13 1.81
N LEU A 108 6.59 -9.87 0.55
CA LEU A 108 6.37 -10.95 -0.40
C LEU A 108 7.70 -11.63 -0.75
N PRO A 109 7.71 -12.96 -0.99
CA PRO A 109 8.89 -13.67 -1.46
C PRO A 109 9.16 -13.38 -2.95
N LYS A 110 10.45 -13.40 -3.34
CA LYS A 110 10.88 -13.28 -4.74
C LYS A 110 10.66 -14.59 -5.50
N VAL A 111 9.40 -14.90 -5.76
CA VAL A 111 8.95 -16.07 -6.53
C VAL A 111 8.00 -15.64 -7.63
N ASN A 112 7.64 -16.58 -8.51
CA ASN A 112 6.66 -16.30 -9.56
C ASN A 112 5.30 -15.86 -8.98
N VAL A 113 4.46 -15.26 -9.82
CA VAL A 113 3.18 -14.69 -9.39
C VAL A 113 2.27 -15.73 -8.73
N LYS A 114 2.19 -16.94 -9.28
CA LYS A 114 1.33 -18.02 -8.76
C LYS A 114 1.71 -18.40 -7.33
N GLU A 115 3.00 -18.52 -7.03
CA GLU A 115 3.47 -18.84 -5.69
C GLU A 115 3.31 -17.66 -4.71
N ARG A 116 3.44 -16.40 -5.17
CA ARG A 116 3.12 -15.22 -4.34
C ARG A 116 1.65 -15.18 -3.95
N VAL A 117 0.74 -15.47 -4.88
CA VAL A 117 -0.71 -15.55 -4.60
C VAL A 117 -1.00 -16.63 -3.57
N LYS A 118 -0.45 -17.84 -3.74
CA LYS A 118 -0.59 -18.92 -2.74
C LYS A 118 -0.08 -18.50 -1.36
N PHE A 119 1.08 -17.85 -1.31
CA PHE A 119 1.66 -17.34 -0.07
C PHE A 119 0.70 -16.34 0.61
N MET A 120 0.19 -15.35 -0.12
CA MET A 120 -0.75 -14.37 0.42
C MET A 120 -2.04 -15.02 0.95
N ILE A 121 -2.64 -15.93 0.19
CA ILE A 121 -3.86 -16.64 0.60
C ILE A 121 -3.60 -17.50 1.85
N SER A 122 -2.45 -18.17 1.92
CA SER A 122 -2.11 -19.01 3.09
C SER A 122 -2.00 -18.21 4.39
N ILE A 123 -1.56 -16.95 4.32
CA ILE A 123 -1.49 -16.04 5.47
C ILE A 123 -2.88 -15.57 5.89
N LEU A 124 -3.78 -15.34 4.93
CA LEU A 124 -5.15 -14.87 5.21
C LEU A 124 -6.10 -15.97 5.69
N ALA A 125 -5.77 -17.24 5.43
CA ALA A 125 -6.56 -18.40 5.84
C ALA A 125 -6.31 -18.84 7.30
N GLY A 126 -5.28 -18.28 7.96
CA GLY A 126 -4.97 -18.51 9.37
C GLY A 126 -5.52 -17.40 10.26
#